data_AF-A0A4Q2RQS4-F1
#
_entry.id   AF-A0A4Q2RQS4-F1
#
_cell.length_a   1.000
_cell.length_b   1.000
_cell.length_c   1.000
_cell.angle_alpha   90.00
_cell.angle_beta   90.00
_cell.angle_gamma   90.00
#
_symmetry.space_group_name_H-M   'P 1'
#
loop_
_entity.id
_entity.type
_entity.pdbx_description
1 polymer ?
#
loop_
_entity_poly.entity_id
_entity_poly.type
_entity_poly.pdbx_seq_one_letter_code
_entity_poly.pdbx_strand_id
1 'polypeptide(L)'
;MSTPHKPRRASTARRSQPLAMLEAGENIMTPPPTETDLSGSLAHTDAPPEMGAVFWPVGTGDSTTLVVSDEVVVQIDLHDMALADDETKPEVPVVDLLAETLPQVDGEPYLAVFALTHADKDHCLGFADLLDKVRIGELWATPRLWREYQMENAPDLCADAKVFQEEAERRVAAVKAAIAKGVEPASGDRIVVIGYDTNHDQHAYAELPAEYKSGPGKSITVLDGRDCSDQFEAFIHAPFADDCANARNDTSLAMHMTLLDASGVGGRVLMFGDLAHETIMKIVDYSEKKVREKYLTYDVLLAPHHCSKKVMYLPDAEGNDVLQKDVIEAFERHAATGAVVVCSSGPIPAQDKPRDNPPHLKAYNRYSEVVGEVIVTMSWPSGDAVAPVVFAVDKNGARIIREADVEAAAEVILSKSLEHAARSLPMGRRLAAVAAAATLASVGESSGAALGSGGGSDGGRSSLERLRAAITSDRGGDAAPPPVGFGG
;
A
#
# COMPACT_ATOMS: atom_id res chain seq x y z
N MET A 1 56.94 -39.40 -12.01
CA MET A 1 56.57 -40.39 -10.97
C MET A 1 57.25 -40.01 -9.66
N SER A 2 56.49 -39.47 -8.71
CA SER A 2 56.90 -39.30 -7.32
C SER A 2 55.66 -38.96 -6.49
N THR A 3 55.42 -39.79 -5.48
CA THR A 3 54.29 -39.83 -4.55
C THR A 3 54.24 -38.62 -3.60
N PRO A 4 53.05 -38.18 -3.15
CA PRO A 4 52.93 -37.40 -1.93
C PRO A 4 52.40 -38.24 -0.75
N HIS A 5 52.91 -37.86 0.42
CA HIS A 5 52.84 -38.52 1.72
C HIS A 5 51.53 -38.17 2.45
N LYS A 6 50.90 -39.15 3.10
CA LYS A 6 49.87 -38.93 4.14
C LYS A 6 50.54 -38.72 5.50
N PRO A 7 49.91 -37.96 6.41
CA PRO A 7 49.75 -38.49 7.76
C PRO A 7 48.30 -38.41 8.31
N ARG A 8 48.15 -39.11 9.45
CA ARG A 8 46.95 -39.74 10.00
C ARG A 8 46.06 -38.83 10.86
N ARG A 9 44.80 -39.26 10.96
CA ARG A 9 43.75 -38.90 11.92
C ARG A 9 44.17 -39.11 13.39
N ALA A 10 43.63 -38.26 14.27
CA ALA A 10 43.34 -38.59 15.67
C ALA A 10 41.89 -38.20 15.97
N SER A 11 41.12 -39.14 16.55
CA SER A 11 39.74 -38.98 17.01
C SER A 11 39.71 -38.81 18.53
N THR A 12 38.82 -37.98 19.04
CA THR A 12 38.46 -37.98 20.47
C THR A 12 36.96 -38.00 20.64
N ALA A 13 36.49 -39.11 21.22
CA ALA A 13 35.13 -39.41 21.60
C ALA A 13 34.71 -38.62 22.85
N ARG A 14 33.46 -38.11 22.87
CA ARG A 14 32.82 -37.60 24.09
C ARG A 14 32.16 -38.76 24.83
N ARG A 15 32.51 -38.88 26.13
CA ARG A 15 31.88 -39.78 27.10
C ARG A 15 30.61 -39.16 27.67
N SER A 16 29.70 -40.05 28.03
CA SER A 16 28.36 -39.85 28.55
C SER A 16 28.25 -40.16 30.05
N GLN A 17 27.14 -39.65 30.64
CA GLN A 17 26.43 -40.07 31.87
C GLN A 17 26.90 -39.53 33.25
N PRO A 18 26.04 -39.53 34.31
CA PRO A 18 24.63 -39.97 34.41
C PRO A 18 23.63 -39.01 35.11
N LEU A 19 22.36 -39.45 35.04
CA LEU A 19 21.13 -39.01 35.70
C LEU A 19 21.11 -39.40 37.20
N ALA A 20 20.52 -38.57 38.08
CA ALA A 20 20.10 -38.94 39.44
C ALA A 20 18.77 -38.27 39.82
N MET A 21 17.97 -39.02 40.58
CA MET A 21 16.55 -38.83 40.88
C MET A 21 16.25 -37.87 42.05
N LEU A 22 15.10 -37.19 41.92
CA LEU A 22 14.03 -36.88 42.91
C LEU A 22 14.35 -36.84 44.42
N GLU A 23 14.06 -35.69 45.04
CA GLU A 23 13.32 -35.59 46.31
C GLU A 23 12.36 -34.39 46.30
N ALA A 24 11.26 -34.53 47.03
CA ALA A 24 10.08 -33.67 47.06
C ALA A 24 10.24 -32.47 48.01
N GLY A 25 9.59 -31.35 47.67
CA GLY A 25 9.50 -30.17 48.53
C GLY A 25 8.30 -29.29 48.17
N GLU A 26 7.23 -29.48 48.94
CA GLU A 26 6.12 -28.57 49.30
C GLU A 26 5.51 -27.60 48.24
N ASN A 27 4.24 -27.88 47.96
CA ASN A 27 3.30 -27.11 47.17
C ASN A 27 2.83 -25.87 47.98
N ILE A 28 3.40 -24.68 47.71
CA ILE A 28 2.88 -23.41 48.21
C ILE A 28 2.04 -22.78 47.10
N MET A 29 0.73 -22.94 47.22
CA MET A 29 -0.29 -22.33 46.37
C MET A 29 -0.32 -20.82 46.67
N THR A 30 0.30 -20.01 45.81
CA THR A 30 0.14 -18.55 45.85
C THR A 30 -1.29 -18.19 45.41
N PRO A 31 -2.05 -17.39 46.18
CA PRO A 31 -3.39 -16.98 45.78
C PRO A 31 -3.32 -16.07 44.53
N PRO A 32 -4.38 -16.04 43.71
CA PRO A 32 -4.44 -15.10 42.58
C PRO A 32 -4.38 -13.65 43.10
N PRO A 33 -3.73 -12.73 42.37
CA PRO A 33 -3.66 -11.34 42.78
C PRO A 33 -5.08 -10.76 42.86
N THR A 34 -5.37 -10.13 43.99
CA THR A 34 -6.60 -9.38 44.24
C THR A 34 -6.67 -8.16 43.32
N GLU A 35 -7.88 -7.86 42.83
CA GLU A 35 -8.24 -6.61 42.12
C GLU A 35 -7.84 -5.38 42.96
N THR A 36 -6.61 -4.90 42.80
CA THR A 36 -6.12 -3.57 43.22
C THR A 36 -4.63 -3.45 42.85
N ASP A 37 -4.31 -3.59 41.56
CA ASP A 37 -3.04 -3.07 41.01
C ASP A 37 -3.19 -2.58 39.56
N LEU A 38 -4.38 -2.10 39.20
CA LEU A 38 -4.70 -1.48 37.92
C LEU A 38 -4.72 0.06 38.03
N SER A 39 -3.65 0.65 38.58
CA SER A 39 -3.52 2.12 38.61
C SER A 39 -2.10 2.64 38.34
N GLY A 40 -1.32 1.89 37.55
CA GLY A 40 0.05 2.25 37.20
C GLY A 40 0.40 2.03 35.73
N SER A 41 -0.35 2.62 34.79
CA SER A 41 0.13 2.84 33.41
C SER A 41 -0.73 3.85 32.68
N LEU A 42 -0.66 5.11 33.09
CA LEU A 42 -1.07 6.25 32.27
C LEU A 42 0.12 7.21 32.15
N ALA A 43 0.41 7.58 30.91
CA ALA A 43 1.40 8.55 30.44
C ALA A 43 2.86 8.08 30.25
N HIS A 44 3.09 7.26 29.24
CA HIS A 44 4.17 7.55 28.29
C HIS A 44 3.51 8.03 26.99
N THR A 45 3.39 9.34 26.80
CA THR A 45 2.99 9.91 25.51
C THR A 45 4.19 9.80 24.58
N ASP A 46 4.37 8.63 23.98
CA ASP A 46 5.23 8.53 22.81
C ASP A 46 4.66 9.44 21.71
N ALA A 47 5.56 10.12 20.97
CA ALA A 47 5.15 10.86 19.79
C ALA A 47 4.43 9.90 18.81
N PRO A 48 3.39 10.35 18.10
CA PRO A 48 2.75 9.49 17.12
C PRO A 48 3.76 9.07 16.04
N PRO A 49 3.54 7.93 15.39
CA PRO A 49 4.36 7.50 14.28
C PRO A 49 4.30 8.51 13.14
N GLU A 50 5.46 8.84 12.59
CA GLU A 50 5.61 9.87 11.54
C GLU A 50 5.57 9.28 10.13
N MET A 51 5.89 7.98 10.00
CA MET A 51 6.04 7.29 8.72
C MET A 51 5.29 5.95 8.71
N GLY A 52 4.86 5.52 7.53
CA GLY A 52 4.00 4.36 7.40
C GLY A 52 3.30 4.26 6.05
N ALA A 53 2.34 3.34 5.96
CA ALA A 53 1.45 3.18 4.82
C ALA A 53 -0.01 3.29 5.25
N VAL A 54 -0.84 3.89 4.40
CA VAL A 54 -2.29 3.99 4.55
C VAL A 54 -2.92 3.25 3.38
N PHE A 55 -3.73 2.23 3.68
CA PHE A 55 -4.52 1.49 2.69
C PHE A 55 -5.96 2.01 2.78
N TRP A 56 -6.43 2.62 1.70
CA TRP A 56 -7.71 3.31 1.67
C TRP A 56 -8.88 2.33 1.43
N PRO A 57 -10.05 2.57 2.05
CA PRO A 57 -11.27 1.79 1.77
C PRO A 57 -11.93 2.30 0.49
N VAL A 58 -11.55 1.72 -0.65
CA VAL A 58 -11.95 2.17 -2.00
C VAL A 58 -12.74 1.11 -2.78
N GLY A 59 -13.52 0.29 -2.08
CA GLY A 59 -14.19 -0.86 -2.69
C GLY A 59 -13.20 -1.97 -3.06
N THR A 60 -13.40 -2.60 -4.21
CA THR A 60 -12.43 -3.52 -4.82
C THR A 60 -11.56 -2.77 -5.81
N GLY A 61 -10.31 -2.54 -5.41
CA GLY A 61 -9.30 -1.75 -6.11
C GLY A 61 -8.21 -1.31 -5.14
N ASP A 62 -7.09 -0.82 -5.66
CA ASP A 62 -5.96 -0.41 -4.84
C ASP A 62 -5.82 1.11 -4.75
N SER A 63 -5.56 1.58 -3.54
CA SER A 63 -5.10 2.93 -3.25
C SER A 63 -4.24 2.84 -1.99
N THR A 64 -2.95 3.10 -2.13
CA THR A 64 -2.00 3.05 -1.02
C THR A 64 -1.18 4.32 -0.96
N THR A 65 -1.22 5.03 0.18
CA THR A 65 -0.36 6.19 0.43
C THR A 65 0.77 5.79 1.37
N LEU A 66 2.01 5.94 0.92
CA LEU A 66 3.20 5.78 1.74
C LEU A 66 3.67 7.16 2.23
N VAL A 67 3.73 7.34 3.54
CA VAL A 67 4.31 8.54 4.16
C VAL A 67 5.73 8.18 4.60
N VAL A 68 6.73 8.68 3.86
CA VAL A 68 8.15 8.47 4.18
C VAL A 68 8.62 9.51 5.20
N SER A 69 8.12 10.74 5.08
CA SER A 69 8.28 11.82 6.07
C SER A 69 7.16 12.85 5.89
N ASP A 70 7.13 13.91 6.70
CA ASP A 70 6.10 14.95 6.55
C ASP A 70 6.09 15.66 5.19
N GLU A 71 7.23 15.63 4.49
CA GLU A 71 7.46 16.30 3.21
C GLU A 71 7.48 15.33 2.02
N VAL A 72 7.61 14.02 2.27
CA VAL A 72 7.77 13.01 1.23
C VAL A 72 6.66 11.99 1.34
N VAL A 73 5.69 12.12 0.44
CA VAL A 73 4.53 11.24 0.35
C VAL A 73 4.50 10.62 -1.05
N VAL A 74 4.24 9.32 -1.11
CA VAL A 74 4.11 8.54 -2.35
C VAL A 74 2.71 7.96 -2.42
N GLN A 75 2.06 8.07 -3.57
CA GLN A 75 0.81 7.39 -3.86
C GLN A 75 1.09 6.22 -4.81
N ILE A 76 0.56 5.05 -4.48
CA ILE A 76 0.65 3.84 -5.30
C ILE A 76 -0.76 3.40 -5.63
N ASP A 77 -1.06 3.39 -6.93
CA ASP A 77 -2.40 3.20 -7.50
C ASP A 77 -3.43 4.21 -6.98
N LEU A 78 -4.59 4.27 -7.63
CA LEU A 78 -5.69 5.15 -7.25
C LEU A 78 -7.02 4.57 -7.74
N HIS A 79 -8.00 4.50 -6.85
CA HIS A 79 -9.34 4.05 -7.16
C HIS A 79 -10.37 4.99 -6.53
N ASP A 80 -10.39 6.23 -7.03
CA ASP A 80 -11.33 7.25 -6.59
C ASP A 80 -12.61 7.20 -7.44
N MET A 81 -13.62 6.49 -6.94
CA MET A 81 -14.89 6.26 -7.66
C MET A 81 -15.90 7.35 -7.38
N ALA A 82 -16.83 7.60 -8.32
CA ALA A 82 -17.98 8.47 -8.08
C ALA A 82 -18.87 8.02 -6.90
N LEU A 83 -18.78 6.76 -6.46
CA LEU A 83 -19.44 6.30 -5.23
C LEU A 83 -18.83 6.91 -3.96
N ALA A 84 -17.55 7.29 -4.01
CA ALA A 84 -16.91 8.04 -2.93
C ALA A 84 -17.47 9.46 -2.77
N ASP A 85 -18.19 9.96 -3.78
CA ASP A 85 -18.91 11.24 -3.70
C ASP A 85 -20.29 11.09 -3.01
N ASP A 86 -20.77 9.87 -2.71
CA ASP A 86 -22.02 9.61 -1.99
C ASP A 86 -21.74 9.46 -0.49
N GLU A 87 -22.15 10.46 0.30
CA GLU A 87 -21.93 10.52 1.76
C GLU A 87 -22.55 9.34 2.55
N THR A 88 -23.40 8.53 1.91
CA THR A 88 -23.98 7.32 2.51
C THR A 88 -23.18 6.05 2.22
N LYS A 89 -22.06 6.18 1.49
CA LYS A 89 -21.21 5.06 1.07
C LYS A 89 -19.90 5.05 1.84
N PRO A 90 -19.38 3.85 2.18
CA PRO A 90 -18.13 3.72 2.91
C PRO A 90 -16.87 3.99 2.07
N GLU A 91 -16.98 4.06 0.75
CA GLU A 91 -15.88 4.42 -0.15
C GLU A 91 -15.43 5.87 0.06
N VAL A 92 -14.11 6.13 0.06
CA VAL A 92 -13.55 7.45 0.40
C VAL A 92 -13.03 8.22 -0.81
N PRO A 93 -13.19 9.57 -0.85
CA PRO A 93 -12.77 10.40 -1.98
C PRO A 93 -11.26 10.70 -1.90
N VAL A 94 -10.44 9.72 -2.28
CA VAL A 94 -9.00 9.71 -2.03
C VAL A 94 -8.31 10.97 -2.55
N VAL A 95 -8.69 11.48 -3.74
CA VAL A 95 -8.04 12.66 -4.34
C VAL A 95 -8.24 13.90 -3.48
N ASP A 96 -9.46 14.15 -2.99
CA ASP A 96 -9.74 15.32 -2.15
C ASP A 96 -8.99 15.23 -0.82
N LEU A 97 -9.04 14.05 -0.19
CA LEU A 97 -8.36 13.84 1.09
C LEU A 97 -6.85 13.99 0.93
N LEU A 98 -6.26 13.54 -0.18
CA LEU A 98 -4.85 13.79 -0.49
C LEU A 98 -4.58 15.29 -0.71
N ALA A 99 -5.37 15.98 -1.53
CA ALA A 99 -5.19 17.41 -1.78
C ALA A 99 -5.19 18.25 -0.48
N GLU A 100 -5.97 17.83 0.51
CA GLU A 100 -6.04 18.49 1.83
C GLU A 100 -4.90 18.10 2.77
N THR A 101 -4.41 16.85 2.69
CA THR A 101 -3.47 16.28 3.67
C THR A 101 -2.03 16.21 3.20
N LEU A 102 -1.74 16.42 1.91
CA LEU A 102 -0.39 16.44 1.36
C LEU A 102 0.42 17.66 1.87
N PRO A 103 1.76 17.58 1.89
CA PRO A 103 2.60 18.76 2.10
C PRO A 103 2.31 19.83 1.04
N GLN A 104 2.54 21.10 1.38
CA GLN A 104 2.43 22.20 0.42
C GLN A 104 3.80 22.63 -0.07
N VAL A 105 3.96 22.77 -1.38
CA VAL A 105 5.13 23.38 -2.03
C VAL A 105 4.63 24.55 -2.86
N ASP A 106 5.15 25.75 -2.61
CA ASP A 106 4.72 26.99 -3.26
C ASP A 106 3.21 27.29 -3.16
N GLY A 107 2.56 26.77 -2.12
CA GLY A 107 1.12 26.94 -1.87
C GLY A 107 0.22 25.91 -2.55
N GLU A 108 0.78 24.93 -3.25
CA GLU A 108 0.07 23.84 -3.90
C GLU A 108 0.29 22.51 -3.14
N PRO A 109 -0.74 21.64 -2.99
CA PRO A 109 -0.56 20.29 -2.50
C PRO A 109 0.47 19.54 -3.35
N TYR A 110 1.39 18.85 -2.70
CA TYR A 110 2.54 18.25 -3.35
C TYR A 110 2.66 16.76 -3.00
N LEU A 111 2.72 15.95 -4.05
CA LEU A 111 2.96 14.51 -3.97
C LEU A 111 4.34 14.23 -4.57
N ALA A 112 5.24 13.60 -3.81
CA ALA A 112 6.60 13.36 -4.29
C ALA A 112 6.60 12.37 -5.46
N VAL A 113 5.90 11.25 -5.33
CA VAL A 113 5.81 10.22 -6.37
C VAL A 113 4.38 9.73 -6.51
N PHE A 114 3.91 9.56 -7.75
CA PHE A 114 2.79 8.68 -8.06
C PHE A 114 3.29 7.47 -8.85
N ALA A 115 3.03 6.27 -8.35
CA ALA A 115 3.41 5.02 -8.98
C ALA A 115 2.16 4.24 -9.40
N LEU A 116 2.10 3.85 -10.68
CA LEU A 116 1.01 3.02 -11.19
C LEU A 116 1.48 1.59 -11.41
N THR A 117 0.80 0.63 -10.79
CA THR A 117 1.12 -0.79 -10.95
C THR A 117 0.72 -1.29 -12.32
N HIS A 118 -0.51 -0.99 -12.73
CA HIS A 118 -1.05 -1.22 -14.06
C HIS A 118 -2.28 -0.34 -14.29
N ALA A 119 -2.78 -0.30 -15.53
CA ALA A 119 -3.78 0.68 -15.96
C ALA A 119 -5.20 0.13 -16.07
N ASP A 120 -5.55 -0.86 -15.23
CA ASP A 120 -6.95 -1.22 -15.05
C ASP A 120 -7.65 -0.21 -14.13
N LYS A 121 -8.97 -0.12 -14.26
CA LYS A 121 -9.76 0.99 -13.68
C LYS A 121 -9.62 1.04 -12.16
N ASP A 122 -9.59 -0.12 -11.54
CA ASP A 122 -9.44 -0.32 -10.10
C ASP A 122 -8.04 0.04 -9.56
N HIS A 123 -7.14 0.55 -10.41
CA HIS A 123 -5.81 1.02 -10.04
C HIS A 123 -5.48 2.44 -10.54
N CYS A 124 -6.28 3.04 -11.43
CA CYS A 124 -6.00 4.39 -11.96
C CYS A 124 -7.17 5.39 -11.95
N LEU A 125 -8.36 4.99 -11.52
CA LEU A 125 -9.54 5.88 -11.52
C LEU A 125 -9.30 7.11 -10.63
N GLY A 126 -9.52 8.30 -11.18
CA GLY A 126 -9.30 9.58 -10.48
C GLY A 126 -7.94 10.21 -10.75
N PHE A 127 -7.06 9.59 -11.53
CA PHE A 127 -5.73 10.15 -11.82
C PHE A 127 -5.82 11.52 -12.51
N ALA A 128 -6.80 11.73 -13.39
CA ALA A 128 -6.98 13.02 -14.05
C ALA A 128 -7.34 14.15 -13.06
N ASP A 129 -8.19 13.85 -12.07
CA ASP A 129 -8.56 14.79 -11.00
C ASP A 129 -7.36 15.05 -10.06
N LEU A 130 -6.59 14.00 -9.72
CA LEU A 130 -5.37 14.15 -8.93
C LEU A 130 -4.37 15.08 -9.61
N LEU A 131 -4.16 14.93 -10.92
CA LEU A 131 -3.22 15.73 -11.69
C LEU A 131 -3.64 17.21 -11.79
N ASP A 132 -4.95 17.50 -11.73
CA ASP A 132 -5.48 18.88 -11.71
C ASP A 132 -5.31 19.54 -10.33
N LYS A 133 -5.45 18.77 -9.26
CA LYS A 133 -5.48 19.28 -7.87
C LYS A 133 -4.13 19.27 -7.16
N VAL A 134 -3.22 18.39 -7.57
CA VAL A 134 -1.98 18.10 -6.84
C VAL A 134 -0.79 18.19 -7.77
N ARG A 135 0.26 18.88 -7.32
CA ARG A 135 1.56 18.87 -7.98
C ARG A 135 2.26 17.54 -7.72
N ILE A 136 2.39 16.72 -8.76
CA ILE A 136 3.10 15.42 -8.70
C ILE A 136 4.55 15.58 -9.15
N GLY A 137 5.51 15.37 -8.24
CA GLY A 137 6.95 15.52 -8.48
C GLY A 137 7.51 14.56 -9.53
N GLU A 138 7.32 13.25 -9.33
CA GLU A 138 7.82 12.19 -10.20
C GLU A 138 6.76 11.11 -10.48
N LEU A 139 6.74 10.57 -11.70
CA LEU A 139 5.89 9.42 -12.07
C LEU A 139 6.70 8.14 -12.16
N TRP A 140 6.16 7.04 -11.63
CA TRP A 140 6.65 5.69 -11.94
C TRP A 140 5.66 4.99 -12.85
N ALA A 141 6.13 4.62 -14.05
CA ALA A 141 5.31 4.01 -15.08
C ALA A 141 5.96 2.73 -15.60
N THR A 142 5.15 1.73 -15.96
CA THR A 142 5.65 0.52 -16.61
C THR A 142 5.57 0.66 -18.14
N PRO A 143 6.47 0.02 -18.91
CA PRO A 143 6.40 -0.02 -20.37
C PRO A 143 5.08 -0.50 -20.98
N ARG A 144 4.24 -1.15 -20.18
CA ARG A 144 3.01 -1.81 -20.61
C ARG A 144 2.09 -0.88 -21.39
N LEU A 145 1.84 0.34 -20.92
CA LEU A 145 0.94 1.25 -21.61
C LEU A 145 1.46 1.62 -23.00
N TRP A 146 2.75 1.96 -23.15
CA TRP A 146 3.34 2.21 -24.47
C TRP A 146 3.17 1.03 -25.43
N ARG A 147 3.27 -0.20 -24.93
CA ARG A 147 3.06 -1.41 -25.73
C ARG A 147 1.61 -1.53 -26.20
N GLU A 148 0.64 -1.30 -25.32
CA GLU A 148 -0.78 -1.44 -25.66
C GLU A 148 -1.24 -0.49 -26.76
N TYR A 149 -0.72 0.74 -26.78
CA TYR A 149 -1.02 1.69 -27.87
C TYR A 149 -0.53 1.21 -29.26
N GLN A 150 0.39 0.25 -29.31
CA GLN A 150 0.89 -0.35 -30.55
C GLN A 150 0.25 -1.71 -30.86
N MET A 151 -0.60 -2.25 -29.99
CA MET A 151 -1.28 -3.53 -30.22
C MET A 151 -2.53 -3.33 -31.09
N GLU A 152 -2.65 -4.13 -32.16
CA GLU A 152 -3.80 -4.08 -33.08
C GLU A 152 -5.13 -4.40 -32.37
N ASN A 153 -5.08 -5.22 -31.31
CA ASN A 153 -6.24 -5.64 -30.51
C ASN A 153 -6.00 -5.38 -29.02
N ALA A 154 -5.59 -4.15 -28.67
CA ALA A 154 -5.43 -3.74 -27.28
C ALA A 154 -6.79 -3.73 -26.55
N PRO A 155 -6.84 -4.09 -25.25
CA PRO A 155 -8.03 -3.84 -24.45
C PRO A 155 -8.31 -2.34 -24.36
N ASP A 156 -9.59 -1.96 -24.23
CA ASP A 156 -9.95 -0.55 -24.05
C ASP A 156 -9.29 0.03 -22.80
N LEU A 157 -8.71 1.23 -22.95
CA LEU A 157 -8.21 2.03 -21.84
C LEU A 157 -9.32 2.96 -21.34
N CYS A 158 -9.45 3.08 -20.02
CA CYS A 158 -10.32 4.07 -19.41
C CYS A 158 -9.77 5.49 -19.64
N ALA A 159 -10.56 6.51 -19.28
CA ALA A 159 -10.16 7.91 -19.46
C ALA A 159 -8.89 8.25 -18.66
N ASP A 160 -8.85 7.87 -17.38
CA ASP A 160 -7.69 8.12 -16.52
C ASP A 160 -6.42 7.41 -16.97
N ALA A 161 -6.52 6.17 -17.46
CA ALA A 161 -5.38 5.45 -18.04
C ALA A 161 -4.79 6.17 -19.26
N LYS A 162 -5.63 6.82 -20.08
CA LYS A 162 -5.17 7.64 -21.21
C LYS A 162 -4.49 8.91 -20.73
N VAL A 163 -5.06 9.60 -19.74
CA VAL A 163 -4.45 10.79 -19.12
C VAL A 163 -3.10 10.46 -18.48
N PHE A 164 -3.01 9.32 -17.79
CA PHE A 164 -1.75 8.81 -17.24
C PHE A 164 -0.69 8.59 -18.32
N GLN A 165 -1.06 7.94 -19.43
CA GLN A 165 -0.14 7.74 -20.55
C GLN A 165 0.31 9.07 -21.19
N GLU A 166 -0.62 10.00 -21.41
CA GLU A 166 -0.30 11.33 -21.97
C GLU A 166 0.67 12.09 -21.06
N GLU A 167 0.46 12.06 -19.75
CA GLU A 167 1.35 12.68 -18.77
C GLU A 167 2.71 11.98 -18.73
N ALA A 168 2.75 10.65 -18.80
CA ALA A 168 4.00 9.90 -18.87
C ALA A 168 4.81 10.27 -20.13
N GLU A 169 4.16 10.40 -21.29
CA GLU A 169 4.81 10.84 -22.54
C GLU A 169 5.30 12.29 -22.46
N ARG A 170 4.52 13.19 -21.87
CA ARG A 170 4.93 14.57 -21.61
C ARG A 170 6.21 14.61 -20.78
N ARG A 171 6.28 13.81 -19.71
CA ARG A 171 7.45 13.73 -18.83
C ARG A 171 8.67 13.12 -19.53
N VAL A 172 8.50 12.06 -20.33
CA VAL A 172 9.58 11.52 -21.17
C VAL A 172 10.16 12.62 -22.07
N ALA A 173 9.31 13.40 -22.73
CA ALA A 173 9.74 14.52 -23.57
C ALA A 173 10.44 15.63 -22.76
N ALA A 174 9.92 15.98 -21.59
CA ALA A 174 10.51 16.99 -20.71
C ALA A 174 11.89 16.58 -20.19
N VAL A 175 12.06 15.32 -19.76
CA VAL A 175 13.35 14.77 -19.35
C VAL A 175 14.36 14.85 -20.48
N LYS A 176 14.01 14.40 -21.70
CA LYS A 176 14.90 14.52 -22.86
C LYS A 176 15.29 15.97 -23.15
N ALA A 177 14.34 16.91 -23.03
CA ALA A 177 14.60 18.33 -23.26
C ALA A 177 15.53 18.94 -22.19
N ALA A 178 15.42 18.52 -20.93
CA ALA A 178 16.31 18.93 -19.85
C ALA A 178 17.74 18.40 -20.08
N ILE A 179 17.88 17.11 -20.38
CA ILE A 179 19.17 16.47 -20.68
C ILE A 179 19.86 17.14 -21.88
N ALA A 180 19.11 17.44 -22.94
CA ALA A 180 19.65 18.14 -24.12
C ALA A 180 20.21 19.53 -23.80
N LYS A 181 19.74 20.16 -22.70
CA LYS A 181 20.24 21.44 -22.17
C LYS A 181 21.36 21.27 -21.13
N GLY A 182 21.69 20.03 -20.76
CA GLY A 182 22.68 19.73 -19.72
C GLY A 182 22.21 20.09 -18.30
N VAL A 183 20.90 20.03 -18.05
CA VAL A 183 20.31 20.30 -16.73
C VAL A 183 19.45 19.13 -16.28
N GLU A 184 19.27 19.00 -14.97
CA GLU A 184 18.33 18.03 -14.41
C GLU A 184 16.88 18.43 -14.72
N PRO A 185 15.97 17.47 -15.00
CA PRO A 185 14.55 17.73 -15.09
C PRO A 185 14.03 18.26 -13.75
N ALA A 186 13.13 19.24 -13.83
CA ALA A 186 12.49 19.83 -12.67
C ALA A 186 11.50 18.85 -12.02
N SER A 187 11.24 19.02 -10.72
CA SER A 187 10.09 18.40 -10.06
C SER A 187 8.80 18.77 -10.80
N GLY A 188 7.98 17.78 -11.13
CA GLY A 188 6.85 17.89 -12.04
C GLY A 188 7.12 17.28 -13.42
N ASP A 189 8.38 17.21 -13.85
CA ASP A 189 8.78 16.68 -15.17
C ASP A 189 9.41 15.29 -15.07
N ARG A 190 9.69 14.79 -13.86
CA ARG A 190 10.47 13.57 -13.66
C ARG A 190 9.63 12.31 -13.85
N ILE A 191 10.25 11.30 -14.44
CA ILE A 191 9.67 9.97 -14.61
C ILE A 191 10.74 8.90 -14.44
N VAL A 192 10.37 7.78 -13.82
CA VAL A 192 11.14 6.53 -13.84
C VAL A 192 10.31 5.48 -14.57
N VAL A 193 10.87 4.93 -15.65
CA VAL A 193 10.24 3.81 -16.36
C VAL A 193 10.73 2.50 -15.75
N ILE A 194 9.81 1.71 -15.19
CA ILE A 194 10.13 0.51 -14.42
C ILE A 194 9.74 -0.75 -15.19
N GLY A 195 10.73 -1.58 -15.49
CA GLY A 195 10.55 -2.84 -16.19
C GLY A 195 11.23 -2.86 -17.56
N TYR A 196 10.85 -3.85 -18.36
CA TYR A 196 11.44 -4.10 -19.67
C TYR A 196 10.35 -4.37 -20.70
N ASP A 197 10.62 -4.03 -21.96
CA ASP A 197 9.77 -4.37 -23.10
C ASP A 197 10.63 -4.87 -24.26
N THR A 198 10.22 -5.94 -24.94
CA THR A 198 10.96 -6.46 -26.09
C THR A 198 10.93 -5.53 -27.30
N ASN A 199 9.93 -4.64 -27.38
CA ASN A 199 9.77 -3.62 -28.41
C ASN A 199 10.19 -2.22 -27.92
N HIS A 200 10.95 -2.13 -26.82
CA HIS A 200 11.35 -0.84 -26.22
C HIS A 200 11.90 0.17 -27.22
N ASP A 201 12.72 -0.24 -28.18
CA ASP A 201 13.30 0.62 -29.24
C ASP A 201 12.26 1.38 -30.09
N GLN A 202 10.99 0.97 -30.03
CA GLN A 202 9.86 1.61 -30.74
C GLN A 202 9.16 2.68 -29.88
N HIS A 203 9.59 2.88 -28.64
CA HIS A 203 8.93 3.76 -27.68
C HIS A 203 9.85 4.91 -27.28
N ALA A 204 9.26 6.10 -27.07
CA ALA A 204 10.01 7.31 -26.76
C ALA A 204 10.89 7.16 -25.50
N TYR A 205 10.50 6.34 -24.53
CA TYR A 205 11.27 6.14 -23.31
C TYR A 205 12.59 5.37 -23.52
N ALA A 206 12.79 4.67 -24.66
CA ALA A 206 14.02 3.91 -24.90
C ALA A 206 15.28 4.76 -24.93
N GLU A 207 15.17 6.04 -25.29
CA GLU A 207 16.31 6.97 -25.30
C GLU A 207 16.56 7.62 -23.94
N LEU A 208 15.74 7.35 -22.91
CA LEU A 208 16.01 7.88 -21.57
C LEU A 208 17.31 7.28 -21.01
N PRO A 209 18.13 8.10 -20.31
CA PRO A 209 19.27 7.61 -19.54
C PRO A 209 18.91 6.55 -18.50
N ALA A 210 19.93 5.82 -18.02
CA ALA A 210 19.74 4.70 -17.11
C ALA A 210 19.19 5.11 -15.74
N GLU A 211 19.47 6.33 -15.29
CA GLU A 211 18.98 6.92 -14.04
C GLU A 211 17.45 7.14 -14.04
N TYR A 212 16.81 7.24 -15.20
CA TYR A 212 15.35 7.34 -15.34
C TYR A 212 14.70 5.98 -15.70
N LYS A 213 15.45 4.88 -15.51
CA LYS A 213 14.99 3.51 -15.79
C LYS A 213 15.33 2.58 -14.64
N SER A 214 14.33 1.84 -14.16
CA SER A 214 14.51 0.78 -13.17
C SER A 214 13.90 -0.53 -13.66
N GLY A 215 13.94 -1.57 -12.84
CA GLY A 215 13.36 -2.87 -13.17
C GLY A 215 13.76 -3.96 -12.19
N PRO A 216 13.26 -5.20 -12.40
CA PRO A 216 13.51 -6.34 -11.53
C PRO A 216 14.93 -6.47 -11.02
N GLY A 217 15.09 -6.55 -9.70
CA GLY A 217 16.38 -6.73 -9.05
C GLY A 217 17.16 -5.46 -8.75
N LYS A 218 16.57 -4.27 -8.95
CA LYS A 218 17.12 -2.95 -8.63
C LYS A 218 16.32 -2.29 -7.51
N SER A 219 16.96 -1.41 -6.77
CA SER A 219 16.33 -0.58 -5.74
C SER A 219 16.21 0.86 -6.19
N ILE A 220 15.16 1.53 -5.76
CA ILE A 220 14.97 2.98 -5.86
C ILE A 220 14.93 3.54 -4.44
N THR A 221 15.79 4.52 -4.16
CA THR A 221 15.88 5.20 -2.85
C THR A 221 15.78 6.72 -2.98
N VAL A 222 15.61 7.21 -4.21
CA VAL A 222 15.47 8.63 -4.52
C VAL A 222 14.02 8.88 -4.91
N LEU A 223 13.38 9.86 -4.28
CA LEU A 223 11.99 10.23 -4.52
C LEU A 223 11.95 11.69 -4.93
N ASP A 224 11.53 11.97 -6.18
CA ASP A 224 11.60 13.30 -6.80
C ASP A 224 12.94 14.00 -6.52
N GLY A 225 14.04 13.31 -6.84
CA GLY A 225 15.41 13.83 -6.71
C GLY A 225 15.92 14.03 -5.28
N ARG A 226 15.11 13.73 -4.25
CA ARG A 226 15.54 13.71 -2.86
C ARG A 226 16.10 12.33 -2.52
N ASP A 227 17.32 12.29 -2.00
CA ASP A 227 17.89 11.05 -1.43
C ASP A 227 17.15 10.70 -0.14
N CYS A 228 16.50 9.55 -0.13
CA CYS A 228 15.78 9.00 1.01
C CYS A 228 16.38 7.65 1.46
N SER A 229 17.61 7.33 1.07
CA SER A 229 18.24 6.02 1.35
C SER A 229 18.43 5.70 2.83
N ASP A 230 18.32 6.68 3.71
CA ASP A 230 18.34 6.52 5.16
C ASP A 230 16.97 6.10 5.75
N GLN A 231 15.88 6.29 5.00
CA GLN A 231 14.50 6.12 5.46
C GLN A 231 13.65 5.22 4.57
N PHE A 232 14.03 5.02 3.30
CA PHE A 232 13.20 4.38 2.29
C PHE A 232 14.03 3.59 1.26
N GLU A 233 13.53 2.40 0.93
CA GLU A 233 13.98 1.60 -0.22
C GLU A 233 12.77 0.93 -0.88
N ALA A 234 12.58 1.10 -2.20
CA ALA A 234 11.70 0.27 -3.02
C ALA A 234 12.53 -0.69 -3.88
N PHE A 235 12.53 -1.98 -3.54
CA PHE A 235 13.12 -3.03 -4.35
C PHE A 235 12.10 -3.54 -5.37
N ILE A 236 12.44 -3.45 -6.65
CA ILE A 236 11.55 -3.81 -7.75
C ILE A 236 11.66 -5.31 -8.03
N HIS A 237 10.53 -6.01 -7.98
CA HIS A 237 10.40 -7.43 -8.30
C HIS A 237 9.95 -7.70 -9.73
N ALA A 238 8.99 -6.93 -10.24
CA ALA A 238 8.35 -7.10 -11.55
C ALA A 238 7.99 -5.72 -12.14
N PRO A 239 7.69 -5.58 -13.45
CA PRO A 239 7.47 -6.64 -14.45
C PRO A 239 8.77 -7.22 -15.03
N PHE A 240 8.75 -8.53 -15.35
CA PHE A 240 9.84 -9.20 -16.07
C PHE A 240 9.75 -8.99 -17.58
N ALA A 241 10.90 -8.98 -18.28
CA ALA A 241 10.95 -8.87 -19.73
C ALA A 241 10.14 -9.96 -20.45
N ASP A 242 10.22 -11.20 -19.96
CA ASP A 242 9.51 -12.35 -20.56
C ASP A 242 7.99 -12.26 -20.41
N ASP A 243 7.51 -11.45 -19.47
CA ASP A 243 6.08 -11.28 -19.17
C ASP A 243 5.48 -10.01 -19.78
N CYS A 244 6.31 -9.15 -20.43
CA CYS A 244 5.87 -7.89 -21.02
C CYS A 244 4.75 -8.08 -22.08
N ALA A 245 4.57 -9.31 -22.55
CA ALA A 245 3.57 -9.69 -23.53
C ALA A 245 2.18 -10.06 -23.01
N ASN A 246 2.05 -10.32 -21.71
CA ASN A 246 0.89 -10.99 -21.10
C ASN A 246 -0.32 -10.06 -20.90
N ALA A 247 -1.31 -10.44 -20.09
CA ALA A 247 -2.40 -9.55 -19.70
C ALA A 247 -1.90 -8.42 -18.77
N ARG A 248 -2.66 -7.32 -18.61
CA ARG A 248 -2.26 -6.15 -17.82
C ARG A 248 -1.86 -6.53 -16.41
N ASN A 249 -2.72 -7.32 -15.76
CA ASN A 249 -2.53 -7.87 -14.42
C ASN A 249 -1.18 -8.60 -14.29
N ASP A 250 -0.78 -9.39 -15.29
CA ASP A 250 0.49 -10.15 -15.31
C ASP A 250 1.74 -9.27 -15.54
N THR A 251 1.54 -7.99 -15.84
CA THR A 251 2.61 -6.99 -16.01
C THR A 251 2.63 -5.92 -14.91
N SER A 252 1.93 -6.17 -13.80
CA SER A 252 1.90 -5.25 -12.68
C SER A 252 3.30 -4.96 -12.14
N LEU A 253 3.55 -3.72 -11.76
CA LEU A 253 4.68 -3.35 -10.93
C LEU A 253 4.56 -4.06 -9.58
N ALA A 254 5.49 -4.96 -9.29
CA ALA A 254 5.61 -5.58 -7.97
C ALA A 254 6.84 -5.02 -7.27
N MET A 255 6.68 -4.65 -6.00
CA MET A 255 7.75 -4.05 -5.22
C MET A 255 7.68 -4.44 -3.76
N HIS A 256 8.86 -4.47 -3.15
CA HIS A 256 9.05 -4.54 -1.71
C HIS A 256 9.52 -3.17 -1.23
N MET A 257 8.79 -2.57 -0.30
CA MET A 257 9.11 -1.28 0.27
C MET A 257 9.56 -1.44 1.71
N THR A 258 10.71 -0.84 2.04
CA THR A 258 11.22 -0.75 3.40
C THR A 258 11.16 0.69 3.86
N LEU A 259 10.57 0.92 5.03
CA LEU A 259 10.63 2.17 5.78
C LEU A 259 11.56 1.97 6.98
N LEU A 260 12.42 2.94 7.27
CA LEU A 260 13.34 2.95 8.41
C LEU A 260 13.15 4.24 9.20
N ASP A 261 12.84 4.12 10.48
CA ASP A 261 12.85 5.29 11.36
C ASP A 261 14.29 5.68 11.75
N ALA A 262 14.46 6.85 12.37
CA ALA A 262 15.77 7.40 12.73
C ALA A 262 16.62 6.52 13.68
N SER A 263 16.02 5.56 14.39
CA SER A 263 16.69 4.56 15.22
C SER A 263 17.15 3.32 14.45
N GLY A 264 16.77 3.19 13.18
CA GLY A 264 17.06 2.05 12.31
C GLY A 264 16.09 0.87 12.47
N VAL A 265 15.03 1.02 13.27
CA VAL A 265 13.90 0.09 13.28
C VAL A 265 13.07 0.33 12.01
N GLY A 266 12.54 -0.74 11.43
CA GLY A 266 11.92 -0.68 10.11
C GLY A 266 10.64 -1.49 9.98
N GLY A 267 9.89 -1.15 8.94
CA GLY A 267 8.69 -1.86 8.52
C GLY A 267 8.70 -2.12 7.02
N ARG A 268 8.10 -3.24 6.61
CA ARG A 268 8.15 -3.74 5.23
C ARG A 268 6.75 -3.98 4.68
N VAL A 269 6.49 -3.38 3.52
CA VAL A 269 5.27 -3.57 2.76
C VAL A 269 5.61 -4.30 1.47
N LEU A 270 4.96 -5.43 1.22
CA LEU A 270 5.10 -6.21 -0.01
C LEU A 270 3.83 -6.08 -0.84
N MET A 271 3.97 -5.63 -2.09
CA MET A 271 2.87 -5.45 -3.03
C MET A 271 3.21 -6.12 -4.36
N PHE A 272 2.22 -6.79 -4.93
CA PHE A 272 2.34 -7.48 -6.21
C PHE A 272 1.42 -6.90 -7.29
N GLY A 273 0.63 -5.86 -6.97
CA GLY A 273 -0.50 -5.44 -7.79
C GLY A 273 -1.40 -6.64 -8.09
N ASP A 274 -1.69 -6.85 -9.37
CA ASP A 274 -2.63 -7.88 -9.80
C ASP A 274 -1.99 -9.19 -10.29
N LEU A 275 -0.71 -9.39 -10.00
CA LEU A 275 0.00 -10.61 -10.41
C LEU A 275 -0.67 -11.88 -9.85
N ALA A 276 -0.67 -12.93 -10.67
CA ALA A 276 -1.16 -14.25 -10.31
C ALA A 276 -0.02 -15.22 -9.93
N HIS A 277 -0.42 -16.45 -9.57
CA HIS A 277 0.46 -17.50 -9.04
C HIS A 277 1.81 -17.63 -9.77
N GLU A 278 1.79 -17.82 -11.08
CA GLU A 278 3.00 -18.10 -11.88
C GLU A 278 4.05 -16.98 -11.75
N THR A 279 3.65 -15.71 -11.89
CA THR A 279 4.60 -14.59 -11.81
C THR A 279 5.06 -14.34 -10.38
N ILE A 280 4.18 -14.53 -9.38
CA ILE A 280 4.56 -14.45 -7.97
C ILE A 280 5.61 -15.52 -7.63
N MET A 281 5.41 -16.76 -8.10
CA MET A 281 6.38 -17.83 -7.87
C MET A 281 7.71 -17.57 -8.60
N LYS A 282 7.70 -16.96 -9.79
CA LYS A 282 8.93 -16.47 -10.44
C LYS A 282 9.67 -15.45 -9.55
N ILE A 283 8.96 -14.51 -8.92
CA ILE A 283 9.56 -13.51 -8.01
C ILE A 283 10.22 -14.19 -6.82
N VAL A 284 9.52 -15.12 -6.17
CA VAL A 284 10.05 -15.89 -5.03
C VAL A 284 11.31 -16.66 -5.46
N ASP A 285 11.21 -17.42 -6.54
CA ASP A 285 12.30 -18.22 -7.09
C ASP A 285 13.54 -17.39 -7.42
N TYR A 286 13.36 -16.26 -8.12
CA TYR A 286 14.48 -15.40 -8.50
C TYR A 286 15.12 -14.74 -7.28
N SER A 287 14.32 -14.31 -6.32
CA SER A 287 14.81 -13.69 -5.09
C SER A 287 15.62 -14.69 -4.26
N GLU A 288 15.11 -15.90 -4.05
CA GLU A 288 15.82 -16.96 -3.31
C GLU A 288 17.09 -17.42 -4.05
N LYS A 289 17.02 -17.66 -5.37
CA LYS A 289 18.20 -18.03 -6.18
C LYS A 289 19.29 -16.95 -6.19
N LYS A 290 18.93 -15.68 -6.00
CA LYS A 290 19.86 -14.55 -5.94
C LYS A 290 20.26 -14.15 -4.52
N VAL A 291 19.82 -14.90 -3.50
CA VAL A 291 20.08 -14.62 -2.07
C VAL A 291 19.56 -13.22 -1.68
N ARG A 292 18.30 -12.97 -2.02
CA ARG A 292 17.57 -11.71 -1.85
C ARG A 292 16.28 -11.88 -1.06
N GLU A 293 16.22 -12.89 -0.20
CA GLU A 293 15.06 -13.25 0.62
C GLU A 293 14.62 -12.10 1.54
N LYS A 294 15.54 -11.21 1.91
CA LYS A 294 15.20 -9.98 2.67
C LYS A 294 14.15 -9.09 1.98
N TYR A 295 14.04 -9.16 0.65
CA TYR A 295 13.04 -8.44 -0.15
C TYR A 295 11.76 -9.26 -0.37
N LEU A 296 11.66 -10.46 0.19
CA LEU A 296 10.43 -11.23 0.28
C LEU A 296 9.80 -11.10 1.68
N THR A 297 10.61 -10.81 2.71
CA THR A 297 10.11 -10.70 4.08
C THR A 297 9.21 -9.48 4.26
N TYR A 298 8.02 -9.66 4.83
CA TYR A 298 7.02 -8.59 4.96
C TYR A 298 6.44 -8.48 6.37
N ASP A 299 6.11 -7.24 6.78
CA ASP A 299 5.26 -6.97 7.94
C ASP A 299 3.80 -6.74 7.49
N VAL A 300 3.61 -6.20 6.28
CA VAL A 300 2.32 -6.14 5.58
C VAL A 300 2.45 -6.72 4.18
N LEU A 301 1.60 -7.67 3.84
CA LEU A 301 1.35 -8.08 2.47
C LEU A 301 0.02 -7.49 2.01
N LEU A 302 0.04 -6.64 0.98
CA LEU A 302 -1.19 -6.31 0.26
C LEU A 302 -1.55 -7.51 -0.61
N ALA A 303 -2.66 -8.17 -0.30
CA ALA A 303 -3.10 -9.41 -0.94
C ALA A 303 -3.23 -9.20 -2.45
N PRO A 304 -2.40 -9.87 -3.29
CA PRO A 304 -2.40 -9.62 -4.72
C PRO A 304 -3.79 -9.76 -5.33
N HIS A 305 -4.10 -8.83 -6.24
CA HIS A 305 -5.34 -8.82 -7.00
C HIS A 305 -6.57 -8.87 -6.10
N HIS A 306 -6.60 -8.01 -5.08
CA HIS A 306 -7.76 -7.80 -4.20
C HIS A 306 -8.24 -9.08 -3.50
N CYS A 307 -7.32 -9.95 -3.08
CA CYS A 307 -7.65 -11.29 -2.54
C CYS A 307 -8.21 -12.26 -3.60
N SER A 308 -7.61 -12.27 -4.79
CA SER A 308 -7.99 -13.18 -5.87
C SER A 308 -7.54 -14.61 -5.61
N LYS A 309 -8.44 -15.56 -5.90
CA LYS A 309 -8.10 -16.98 -5.93
C LYS A 309 -7.01 -17.33 -6.93
N LYS A 310 -6.80 -16.53 -7.99
CA LYS A 310 -5.78 -16.81 -9.03
C LYS A 310 -4.35 -16.79 -8.49
N VAL A 311 -4.12 -16.24 -7.31
CA VAL A 311 -2.84 -16.30 -6.61
C VAL A 311 -2.54 -17.71 -6.12
N MET A 312 -3.56 -18.49 -5.75
CA MET A 312 -3.41 -19.75 -5.01
C MET A 312 -4.11 -20.94 -5.66
N TYR A 313 -4.87 -20.71 -6.73
CA TYR A 313 -5.63 -21.74 -7.42
C TYR A 313 -5.41 -21.64 -8.92
N LEU A 314 -4.97 -22.74 -9.52
CA LEU A 314 -4.85 -22.91 -10.96
C LEU A 314 -5.91 -23.90 -11.45
N PRO A 315 -6.52 -23.68 -12.64
CA PRO A 315 -7.49 -24.63 -13.18
C PRO A 315 -6.81 -25.93 -13.62
N ASP A 316 -7.42 -27.08 -13.32
CA ASP A 316 -7.08 -28.36 -13.97
C ASP A 316 -7.60 -28.43 -15.42
N ALA A 317 -7.40 -29.58 -16.08
CA ALA A 317 -7.84 -29.79 -17.46
C ALA A 317 -9.38 -29.71 -17.61
N GLU A 318 -10.11 -29.98 -16.53
CA GLU A 318 -11.56 -29.90 -16.44
C GLU A 318 -12.06 -28.51 -15.99
N GLY A 319 -11.14 -27.58 -15.69
CA GLY A 319 -11.43 -26.22 -15.25
C GLY A 319 -11.77 -26.08 -13.77
N ASN A 320 -11.52 -27.10 -12.94
CA ASN A 320 -11.69 -27.01 -11.50
C ASN A 320 -10.49 -26.32 -10.85
N ASP A 321 -10.77 -25.52 -9.83
CA ASP A 321 -9.71 -24.85 -9.07
C ASP A 321 -8.87 -25.86 -8.26
N VAL A 322 -7.58 -25.96 -8.58
CA VAL A 322 -6.60 -26.77 -7.85
C VAL A 322 -5.70 -25.87 -7.01
N LEU A 323 -5.69 -26.10 -5.70
CA LEU A 323 -4.87 -25.36 -4.75
C LEU A 323 -3.37 -25.59 -5.00
N GLN A 324 -2.64 -24.50 -5.16
CA GLN A 324 -1.18 -24.46 -5.21
C GLN A 324 -0.66 -24.13 -3.81
N LYS A 325 0.02 -25.09 -3.17
CA LYS A 325 0.50 -24.93 -1.79
C LYS A 325 1.82 -24.16 -1.69
N ASP A 326 2.61 -24.18 -2.76
CA ASP A 326 3.91 -23.54 -2.84
C ASP A 326 3.86 -22.03 -2.54
N VAL A 327 2.86 -21.32 -3.06
CA VAL A 327 2.68 -19.88 -2.79
C VAL A 327 2.25 -19.61 -1.35
N ILE A 328 1.46 -20.51 -0.73
CA ILE A 328 1.05 -20.39 0.67
C ILE A 328 2.28 -20.59 1.57
N GLU A 329 3.06 -21.64 1.29
CA GLU A 329 4.31 -21.94 1.99
C GLU A 329 5.36 -20.83 1.79
N ALA A 330 5.37 -20.17 0.62
CA ALA A 330 6.24 -19.04 0.35
C ALA A 330 5.82 -17.80 1.18
N PHE A 331 4.54 -17.46 1.21
CA PHE A 331 4.04 -16.36 2.03
C PHE A 331 4.29 -16.63 3.53
N GLU A 332 4.00 -17.84 4.01
CA GLU A 332 4.25 -18.23 5.41
C GLU A 332 5.73 -18.14 5.78
N ARG A 333 6.62 -18.65 4.92
CA ARG A 333 8.07 -18.64 5.14
C ARG A 333 8.65 -17.23 5.23
N HIS A 334 8.06 -16.27 4.53
CA HIS A 334 8.54 -14.89 4.46
C HIS A 334 7.70 -13.91 5.31
N ALA A 335 6.67 -14.37 6.00
CA ALA A 335 5.94 -13.55 6.97
C ALA A 335 6.84 -13.20 8.18
N ALA A 336 6.94 -11.91 8.51
CA ALA A 336 7.55 -11.49 9.76
C ALA A 336 6.69 -11.89 10.97
N THR A 337 7.28 -11.86 12.17
CA THR A 337 6.49 -12.06 13.40
C THR A 337 5.46 -10.96 13.54
N GLY A 338 4.18 -11.33 13.61
CA GLY A 338 3.08 -10.37 13.66
C GLY A 338 2.71 -9.75 12.31
N ALA A 339 3.20 -10.31 11.20
CA ALA A 339 2.82 -9.85 9.88
C ALA A 339 1.31 -9.98 9.65
N VAL A 340 0.77 -9.06 8.86
CA VAL A 340 -0.65 -9.00 8.50
C VAL A 340 -0.81 -9.05 6.98
N VAL A 341 -1.96 -9.55 6.55
CA VAL A 341 -2.39 -9.46 5.14
C VAL A 341 -3.51 -8.44 5.05
N VAL A 342 -3.39 -7.46 4.16
CA VAL A 342 -4.44 -6.49 3.86
C VAL A 342 -5.06 -6.85 2.52
N CYS A 343 -6.37 -7.03 2.48
CA CYS A 343 -7.17 -7.18 1.28
C CYS A 343 -7.79 -5.81 0.97
N SER A 344 -7.26 -5.09 -0.02
CA SER A 344 -7.94 -3.90 -0.54
C SER A 344 -9.12 -4.36 -1.38
N SER A 345 -10.27 -4.54 -0.74
CA SER A 345 -11.42 -5.13 -1.39
C SER A 345 -12.72 -4.74 -0.71
N GLY A 346 -13.82 -4.91 -1.45
CA GLY A 346 -15.14 -5.04 -0.83
C GLY A 346 -15.20 -6.18 0.21
N PRO A 347 -16.31 -6.30 0.95
CA PRO A 347 -16.50 -7.39 1.90
C PRO A 347 -16.34 -8.77 1.26
N ILE A 348 -15.72 -9.70 1.97
CA ILE A 348 -15.55 -11.09 1.49
C ILE A 348 -16.92 -11.74 1.32
N PRO A 349 -17.21 -12.38 0.16
CA PRO A 349 -18.50 -13.00 -0.06
C PRO A 349 -18.71 -14.21 0.85
N ALA A 350 -19.97 -14.51 1.17
CA ALA A 350 -20.33 -15.70 1.96
C ALA A 350 -20.04 -17.03 1.24
N GLN A 351 -19.91 -17.01 -0.08
CA GLN A 351 -19.53 -18.16 -0.91
C GLN A 351 -18.96 -17.70 -2.25
N ASP A 352 -18.00 -18.45 -2.80
CA ASP A 352 -17.51 -18.24 -4.16
C ASP A 352 -18.48 -18.83 -5.20
N LYS A 353 -18.75 -18.09 -6.27
CA LYS A 353 -19.51 -18.59 -7.43
C LYS A 353 -18.62 -18.65 -8.69
N PRO A 354 -18.99 -19.47 -9.68
CA PRO A 354 -18.26 -19.52 -10.94
C PRO A 354 -18.21 -18.14 -11.61
N ARG A 355 -17.02 -17.74 -12.04
CA ARG A 355 -16.73 -16.46 -12.72
C ARG A 355 -16.86 -15.19 -11.86
N ASP A 356 -16.94 -15.32 -10.54
CA ASP A 356 -16.85 -14.16 -9.66
C ASP A 356 -15.48 -13.48 -9.81
N ASN A 357 -15.51 -12.15 -9.84
CA ASN A 357 -14.33 -11.31 -9.63
C ASN A 357 -13.90 -11.35 -8.15
N PRO A 358 -12.65 -11.01 -7.82
CA PRO A 358 -12.23 -10.89 -6.43
C PRO A 358 -13.08 -9.84 -5.65
N PRO A 359 -13.12 -9.94 -4.32
CA PRO A 359 -12.40 -10.90 -3.48
C PRO A 359 -13.03 -12.31 -3.46
N HIS A 360 -12.22 -13.34 -3.21
CA HIS A 360 -12.69 -14.72 -3.11
C HIS A 360 -12.58 -15.26 -1.68
N LEU A 361 -13.64 -15.91 -1.18
CA LEU A 361 -13.68 -16.52 0.16
C LEU A 361 -12.60 -17.59 0.31
N LYS A 362 -12.39 -18.43 -0.71
CA LYS A 362 -11.35 -19.47 -0.69
C LYS A 362 -9.95 -18.88 -0.50
N ALA A 363 -9.65 -17.75 -1.14
CA ALA A 363 -8.35 -17.08 -1.04
C ALA A 363 -8.17 -16.47 0.34
N TYR A 364 -9.20 -15.74 0.83
CA TYR A 364 -9.23 -15.19 2.18
C TYR A 364 -8.94 -16.26 3.26
N ASN A 365 -9.58 -17.43 3.14
CA ASN A 365 -9.36 -18.54 4.05
C ASN A 365 -7.91 -19.07 4.00
N ARG A 366 -7.25 -19.04 2.83
CA ARG A 366 -5.84 -19.45 2.72
C ARG A 366 -4.91 -18.40 3.35
N TYR A 367 -5.13 -17.10 3.12
CA TYR A 367 -4.35 -16.06 3.80
C TYR A 367 -4.51 -16.13 5.32
N SER A 368 -5.69 -16.48 5.81
CA SER A 368 -5.96 -16.66 7.25
C SER A 368 -5.22 -17.86 7.88
N GLU A 369 -4.67 -18.76 7.05
CA GLU A 369 -3.79 -19.85 7.51
C GLU A 369 -2.33 -19.40 7.55
N VAL A 370 -1.95 -18.36 6.79
CA VAL A 370 -0.58 -17.84 6.68
C VAL A 370 -0.23 -16.88 7.81
N VAL A 371 -1.16 -16.01 8.18
CA VAL A 371 -0.95 -14.95 9.19
C VAL A 371 -2.01 -14.98 10.28
N GLY A 372 -1.69 -14.36 11.42
CA GLY A 372 -2.63 -14.27 12.54
C GLY A 372 -3.80 -13.29 12.30
N GLU A 373 -3.67 -12.38 11.35
CA GLU A 373 -4.68 -11.37 11.05
C GLU A 373 -4.72 -11.04 9.54
N VAL A 374 -5.91 -11.14 8.96
CA VAL A 374 -6.23 -10.69 7.60
C VAL A 374 -7.25 -9.56 7.72
N ILE A 375 -6.94 -8.40 7.17
CA ILE A 375 -7.76 -7.18 7.25
C ILE A 375 -8.39 -6.93 5.88
N VAL A 376 -9.68 -6.61 5.84
CA VAL A 376 -10.39 -6.23 4.60
C VAL A 376 -10.73 -4.75 4.70
N THR A 377 -10.24 -3.93 3.78
CA THR A 377 -10.33 -2.46 3.90
C THR A 377 -11.78 -1.98 4.03
N MET A 378 -12.72 -2.55 3.27
CA MET A 378 -14.15 -2.21 3.34
C MET A 378 -14.93 -2.89 4.49
N SER A 379 -14.23 -3.52 5.43
CA SER A 379 -14.85 -4.07 6.66
C SER A 379 -14.03 -3.75 7.91
N TRP A 380 -12.97 -2.96 7.75
CA TRP A 380 -12.08 -2.54 8.82
C TRP A 380 -12.47 -1.16 9.32
N PRO A 381 -12.38 -0.90 10.64
CA PRO A 381 -12.28 -1.87 11.73
C PRO A 381 -13.59 -2.63 11.96
N SER A 382 -14.71 -2.07 11.50
CA SER A 382 -16.01 -2.74 11.46
C SER A 382 -16.79 -2.33 10.21
N GLY A 383 -17.72 -3.17 9.76
CA GLY A 383 -18.52 -2.89 8.56
C GLY A 383 -19.45 -1.68 8.66
N ASP A 384 -19.75 -1.22 9.89
CA ASP A 384 -20.62 -0.06 10.15
C ASP A 384 -19.81 1.24 10.39
N ALA A 385 -18.49 1.13 10.53
CA ALA A 385 -17.58 2.25 10.75
C ALA A 385 -16.26 1.97 10.02
N VAL A 386 -16.34 1.95 8.68
CA VAL A 386 -15.17 1.68 7.83
C VAL A 386 -14.14 2.79 8.00
N ALA A 387 -12.87 2.45 8.09
CA ALA A 387 -11.76 3.39 8.25
C ALA A 387 -10.54 2.88 7.49
N PRO A 388 -9.55 3.74 7.17
CA PRO A 388 -8.36 3.28 6.49
C PRO A 388 -7.52 2.38 7.40
N VAL A 389 -6.84 1.42 6.79
CA VAL A 389 -5.88 0.57 7.49
C VAL A 389 -4.55 1.32 7.54
N VAL A 390 -4.05 1.61 8.74
CA VAL A 390 -2.83 2.39 8.92
C VAL A 390 -1.73 1.48 9.45
N PHE A 391 -0.71 1.26 8.64
CA PHE A 391 0.54 0.64 9.03
C PHE A 391 1.55 1.70 9.42
N ALA A 392 2.02 1.68 10.66
CA ALA A 392 2.95 2.65 11.20
C ALA A 392 4.31 2.02 11.48
N VAL A 393 5.36 2.81 11.29
CA VAL A 393 6.73 2.47 11.70
C VAL A 393 7.26 3.57 12.62
N ASP A 394 7.73 3.17 13.78
CA ASP A 394 8.43 4.03 14.73
C ASP A 394 9.44 3.19 15.53
N LYS A 395 10.13 3.84 16.47
CA LYS A 395 11.12 3.21 17.36
C LYS A 395 10.63 1.96 18.10
N ASN A 396 9.31 1.78 18.24
CA ASN A 396 8.69 0.64 18.92
C ASN A 396 8.39 -0.52 17.95
N GLY A 397 8.58 -0.32 16.65
CA GLY A 397 8.40 -1.31 15.61
C GLY A 397 7.26 -1.01 14.64
N ALA A 398 7.17 -1.86 13.63
CA ALA A 398 6.12 -1.88 12.63
C ALA A 398 4.82 -2.49 13.20
N ARG A 399 3.68 -1.80 13.04
CA ARG A 399 2.35 -2.29 13.50
C ARG A 399 1.19 -1.66 12.76
N ILE A 400 0.04 -2.34 12.79
CA ILE A 400 -1.25 -1.71 12.45
C ILE A 400 -1.72 -0.83 13.62
N ILE A 401 -2.05 0.42 13.33
CA ILE A 401 -2.65 1.35 14.28
C ILE A 401 -4.14 1.02 14.43
N ARG A 402 -4.61 0.87 15.67
CA ARG A 402 -6.00 0.50 15.99
C ARG A 402 -6.76 1.71 16.56
N GLU A 403 -8.09 1.65 16.56
CA GLU A 403 -9.00 2.77 16.87
C GLU A 403 -8.66 3.58 18.13
N ALA A 404 -8.21 2.93 19.21
CA ALA A 404 -7.80 3.61 20.45
C ALA A 404 -6.66 4.64 20.24
N ASP A 405 -5.86 4.46 19.18
CA ASP A 405 -4.78 5.36 18.79
C ASP A 405 -5.22 6.39 17.72
N VAL A 406 -6.25 6.07 16.93
CA VAL A 406 -6.81 6.94 15.87
C VAL A 406 -7.69 8.04 16.47
N GLU A 407 -8.48 7.75 17.51
CA GLU A 407 -9.25 8.77 18.24
C GLU A 407 -8.33 9.84 18.86
N ALA A 408 -7.20 9.44 19.43
CA ALA A 408 -6.20 10.35 19.97
C ALA A 408 -5.54 11.21 18.88
N ALA A 409 -5.35 10.66 17.67
CA ALA A 409 -4.84 11.41 16.52
C ALA A 409 -5.89 12.39 15.96
N ALA A 410 -7.14 11.94 15.84
CA ALA A 410 -8.27 12.75 15.37
C ALA A 410 -8.59 13.89 16.35
N GLU A 411 -8.55 13.66 17.66
CA GLU A 411 -8.79 14.68 18.70
C GLU A 411 -7.71 15.78 18.68
N VAL A 412 -6.46 15.44 18.34
CA VAL A 412 -5.37 16.41 18.17
C VAL A 412 -5.55 17.25 16.90
N ILE A 413 -6.10 16.68 15.82
CA ILE A 413 -6.41 17.40 14.58
C ILE A 413 -7.67 18.27 14.73
N LEU A 414 -8.70 17.76 15.40
CA LEU A 414 -9.96 18.44 15.69
C LEU A 414 -9.82 19.62 16.67
N SER A 415 -8.93 19.51 17.65
CA SER A 415 -8.70 20.55 18.67
C SER A 415 -7.91 21.76 18.17
N LYS A 416 -7.35 21.70 16.95
CA LYS A 416 -6.68 22.82 16.28
C LYS A 416 -7.23 22.97 14.87
N SER A 417 -8.33 23.69 14.76
CA SER A 417 -9.08 24.00 13.51
C SER A 417 -8.32 23.75 12.21
N LEU A 418 -8.86 22.84 11.38
CA LEU A 418 -8.41 22.55 10.02
C LEU A 418 -8.25 23.79 9.12
N GLU A 419 -8.85 24.93 9.49
CA GLU A 419 -8.66 26.23 8.82
C GLU A 419 -7.24 26.82 8.92
N HIS A 420 -6.39 26.32 9.82
CA HIS A 420 -4.96 26.68 9.90
C HIS A 420 -4.02 25.48 9.69
N ALA A 421 -4.54 24.25 9.58
CA ALA A 421 -3.73 23.03 9.57
C ALA A 421 -3.01 22.77 8.24
N ALA A 422 -3.60 23.15 7.10
CA ALA A 422 -2.97 22.98 5.79
C ALA A 422 -1.69 23.85 5.61
N ARG A 423 -1.53 24.93 6.40
CA ARG A 423 -0.38 25.85 6.29
C ARG A 423 0.80 25.51 7.18
N SER A 424 0.63 24.63 8.16
CA SER A 424 1.73 24.05 8.95
C SER A 424 1.18 22.95 9.86
N LEU A 425 1.06 21.72 9.34
CA LEU A 425 1.00 20.59 10.27
C LEU A 425 2.27 20.62 11.13
N PRO A 426 2.18 20.44 12.46
CA PRO A 426 3.36 20.25 13.28
C PRO A 426 4.18 19.08 12.71
N MET A 427 5.51 19.16 12.77
CA MET A 427 6.35 18.03 12.36
C MET A 427 5.93 16.73 13.07
N GLY A 428 6.02 15.62 12.36
CA GLY A 428 5.68 14.27 12.80
C GLY A 428 4.18 13.96 12.79
N ARG A 429 3.37 14.64 11.97
CA ARG A 429 1.89 14.49 11.98
C ARG A 429 1.29 14.11 10.65
N ARG A 430 2.08 13.98 9.57
CA ARG A 430 1.54 13.70 8.24
C ARG A 430 0.80 12.36 8.16
N LEU A 431 1.38 11.28 8.68
CA LEU A 431 0.72 9.96 8.68
C LEU A 431 -0.64 10.01 9.40
N ALA A 432 -0.67 10.63 10.57
CA ALA A 432 -1.90 10.82 11.34
C ALA A 432 -2.94 11.66 10.61
N ALA A 433 -2.51 12.71 9.89
CA ALA A 433 -3.41 13.56 9.12
C ALA A 433 -4.04 12.81 7.93
N VAL A 434 -3.22 12.09 7.15
CA VAL A 434 -3.69 11.26 6.04
C VAL A 434 -4.67 10.19 6.55
N ALA A 435 -4.35 9.52 7.66
CA ALA A 435 -5.21 8.53 8.29
C ALA A 435 -6.55 9.12 8.79
N ALA A 436 -6.51 10.22 9.53
CA ALA A 436 -7.70 10.81 10.13
C ALA A 436 -8.68 11.37 9.09
N ALA A 437 -8.17 11.90 7.96
CA ALA A 437 -9.00 12.44 6.90
C ALA A 437 -9.98 11.39 6.34
N ALA A 438 -9.53 10.13 6.16
CA ALA A 438 -10.44 9.07 5.71
C ALA A 438 -11.43 8.59 6.77
N THR A 439 -11.03 8.50 8.05
CA THR A 439 -11.98 8.13 9.12
C THR A 439 -13.11 9.15 9.26
N LEU A 440 -12.84 10.43 8.98
CA LEU A 440 -13.85 11.48 9.09
C LEU A 440 -14.84 11.52 7.91
N ALA A 441 -14.41 11.03 6.74
CA ALA A 441 -15.23 10.90 5.55
C ALA A 441 -16.26 9.76 5.68
N SER A 442 -15.92 8.66 6.34
CA SER A 442 -16.76 7.46 6.43
C SER A 442 -17.82 7.48 7.54
N VAL A 443 -17.72 8.35 8.55
CA VAL A 443 -18.64 8.42 9.72
C VAL A 443 -19.85 9.34 9.46
N GLY A 444 -20.27 9.48 8.20
CA GLY A 444 -21.52 10.16 7.84
C GLY A 444 -22.75 9.43 8.40
N GLU A 445 -23.42 10.06 9.36
CA GLU A 445 -24.81 9.77 9.83
C GLU A 445 -25.11 8.66 10.85
N SER A 446 -24.17 7.92 11.44
CA SER A 446 -24.55 6.90 12.45
C SER A 446 -24.97 7.46 13.84
N SER A 447 -24.90 8.77 14.09
CA SER A 447 -25.19 9.37 15.40
C SER A 447 -26.31 10.43 15.42
N GLY A 448 -27.21 10.45 14.44
CA GLY A 448 -28.34 11.39 14.39
C GLY A 448 -29.54 11.06 15.31
N ALA A 449 -29.56 9.89 15.95
CA ALA A 449 -30.73 9.39 16.67
C ALA A 449 -30.51 9.17 18.17
N ALA A 450 -29.77 10.06 18.87
CA ALA A 450 -29.65 9.93 20.33
C ALA A 450 -29.27 11.21 21.11
N LEU A 451 -29.57 12.42 20.65
CA LEU A 451 -29.45 13.61 21.52
C LEU A 451 -30.68 14.50 21.41
N GLY A 452 -31.42 14.53 22.51
CA GLY A 452 -32.71 15.18 22.63
C GLY A 452 -32.68 16.69 22.42
N SER A 453 -33.83 17.19 21.98
CA SER A 453 -34.21 18.60 21.91
C SER A 453 -33.81 19.38 23.16
N GLY A 454 -32.92 20.37 23.00
CA GLY A 454 -32.62 21.33 24.05
C GLY A 454 -31.81 22.53 23.57
N GLY A 455 -32.49 23.66 23.40
CA GLY A 455 -31.97 25.02 23.68
C GLY A 455 -30.86 25.55 22.78
N GLY A 456 -31.20 26.56 21.98
CA GLY A 456 -30.25 27.28 21.13
C GLY A 456 -29.13 28.01 21.89
N SER A 457 -27.98 28.03 21.24
CA SER A 457 -27.00 29.11 21.30
C SER A 457 -26.18 29.08 20.00
N ASP A 458 -25.96 30.27 19.46
CA ASP A 458 -25.15 30.58 18.29
C ASP A 458 -23.77 29.90 18.38
N GLY A 459 -23.46 28.99 17.47
CA GLY A 459 -22.26 28.16 17.51
C GLY A 459 -21.77 27.90 16.10
N GLY A 460 -20.66 28.52 15.73
CA GLY A 460 -20.05 28.40 14.40
C GLY A 460 -19.85 26.93 14.02
N ARG A 461 -20.16 26.62 12.75
CA ARG A 461 -19.94 25.30 12.15
C ARG A 461 -18.55 24.79 12.53
N SER A 462 -18.45 23.52 12.88
CA SER A 462 -17.14 22.90 13.15
C SER A 462 -16.27 22.97 11.88
N SER A 463 -14.94 22.94 12.00
CA SER A 463 -14.05 22.96 10.83
C SER A 463 -14.29 21.78 9.88
N LEU A 464 -14.90 20.72 10.39
CA LEU A 464 -15.31 19.52 9.64
C LEU A 464 -16.57 19.75 8.80
N GLU A 465 -17.55 20.48 9.33
CA GLU A 465 -18.72 20.91 8.56
C GLU A 465 -18.32 21.92 7.47
N ARG A 466 -17.20 22.64 7.65
CA ARG A 466 -16.60 23.48 6.61
C ARG A 466 -15.84 22.66 5.57
N LEU A 467 -15.13 21.60 5.97
CA LEU A 467 -14.50 20.64 5.07
C LEU A 467 -15.54 19.99 4.15
N ARG A 468 -16.59 19.43 4.77
CA ARG A 468 -17.75 18.87 4.08
C ARG A 468 -18.40 19.89 3.17
N ALA A 469 -18.70 21.10 3.67
CA ALA A 469 -19.28 22.14 2.85
C ALA A 469 -18.38 22.62 1.69
N ALA A 470 -17.05 22.54 1.82
CA ALA A 470 -16.12 22.88 0.75
C ALA A 470 -16.12 21.80 -0.35
N ILE A 471 -16.07 20.52 0.03
CA ILE A 471 -16.19 19.37 -0.88
C ILE A 471 -17.54 19.41 -1.62
N THR A 472 -18.65 19.57 -0.90
CA THR A 472 -20.00 19.65 -1.50
C THR A 472 -20.18 20.91 -2.39
N SER A 473 -19.54 22.04 -2.03
CA SER A 473 -19.66 23.31 -2.77
C SER A 473 -18.80 23.34 -4.04
N ASP A 474 -17.66 22.65 -4.07
CA ASP A 474 -16.79 22.60 -5.24
C ASP A 474 -17.37 21.65 -6.31
N ARG A 475 -18.01 20.56 -5.89
CA ARG A 475 -18.42 19.45 -6.76
C ARG A 475 -19.91 19.39 -7.14
N GLY A 476 -20.73 20.35 -6.67
CA GLY A 476 -22.07 20.57 -7.21
C GLY A 476 -23.19 19.70 -6.62
N GLY A 477 -23.23 19.50 -5.30
CA GLY A 477 -24.37 18.94 -4.55
C GLY A 477 -24.72 17.47 -4.84
N ASP A 478 -25.63 16.93 -4.03
CA ASP A 478 -25.98 15.50 -3.80
C ASP A 478 -26.49 14.68 -5.01
N ALA A 479 -26.31 15.14 -6.24
CA ALA A 479 -26.74 14.43 -7.43
C ALA A 479 -25.58 13.64 -8.04
N ALA A 480 -25.43 12.39 -7.61
CA ALA A 480 -24.54 11.43 -8.26
C ALA A 480 -24.83 11.37 -9.78
N PRO A 481 -23.80 11.39 -10.65
CA PRO A 481 -24.01 11.20 -12.08
C PRO A 481 -24.69 9.85 -12.35
N PRO A 482 -25.62 9.77 -13.32
CA PRO A 482 -26.41 8.56 -13.54
C PRO A 482 -25.48 7.38 -13.94
N PRO A 483 -25.74 6.17 -13.41
CA PRO A 483 -24.90 5.01 -13.70
C PRO A 483 -24.91 4.70 -15.20
N VAL A 484 -23.73 4.67 -15.80
CA VAL A 484 -23.54 4.14 -17.15
C VAL A 484 -23.59 2.61 -17.09
N GLY A 485 -24.74 2.05 -17.46
CA GLY A 485 -24.96 0.61 -17.52
C GLY A 485 -23.98 -0.08 -18.47
N PHE A 486 -23.37 -1.17 -18.02
CA PHE A 486 -22.60 -2.07 -18.86
C PHE A 486 -23.52 -2.68 -19.92
N GLY A 487 -23.31 -2.29 -21.17
CA GLY A 487 -24.03 -2.85 -22.31
C GLY A 487 -23.42 -4.17 -22.77
N GLY A 488 -24.26 -5.22 -22.78
CA GLY A 488 -24.33 -6.27 -23.81
C GLY A 488 -23.20 -7.29 -23.89
#